data_AF-A0A7S1L6D6-F1
#
_entry.id   AF-A0A7S1L6D6-F1
#
_cell.length_a   1.000
_cell.length_b   1.000
_cell.length_c   1.000
_cell.angle_alpha   90.00
_cell.angle_beta   90.00
_cell.angle_gamma   90.00
#
_symmetry.space_group_name_H-M   'P 1'
#
loop_
_entity.id
_entity.type
_entity.pdbx_description
1 polymer ?
#
loop_
_entity_poly.entity_id
_entity_poly.type
_entity_poly.pdbx_seq_one_letter_code
_entity_poly.pdbx_strand_id
1 'polypeptide(L)'
;ATIGSTPLDCSSHLTLGGCGCALSHRKAWETLVESTSRWALILEDDLTGVCEQFDDQLDRVFQLLPADWSICYLGFHSGKLLQPGAQFKGPLKQLRATDGWLPGLWGYLISKGCARQLLRQAFPMAAQVDTEVGCRVSQKPGSFTVPEKEFLLFSPPTESSRDTDVQTFQHDMR
;
A
#
# COMPACT_ATOMS: atom_id res chain seq x y z
N ALA A 1 -3.64 14.35 -13.18
CA ALA A 1 -2.24 14.11 -13.58
C ALA A 1 -2.12 12.64 -13.94
N THR A 2 -1.41 12.25 -14.98
CA THR A 2 -1.39 10.84 -15.41
C THR A 2 -0.05 10.17 -15.07
N ILE A 3 -0.02 9.05 -14.36
CA ILE A 3 1.16 8.16 -14.25
C ILE A 3 1.07 7.19 -15.40
N GLY A 4 1.97 7.33 -16.37
CA GLY A 4 1.95 6.47 -17.55
C GLY A 4 2.60 5.11 -17.33
N SER A 5 2.81 4.36 -18.42
CA SER A 5 3.42 3.03 -18.35
C SER A 5 4.94 3.08 -18.26
N THR A 6 5.53 4.19 -18.70
CA THR A 6 6.95 4.49 -18.61
C THR A 6 7.16 5.87 -17.96
N PRO A 7 8.36 6.19 -17.45
CA PRO A 7 8.65 7.51 -16.87
C PRO A 7 8.34 8.69 -17.79
N LEU A 8 8.46 8.51 -19.12
CA LEU A 8 8.23 9.55 -20.13
C LEU A 8 6.75 9.87 -20.32
N ASP A 9 5.85 8.97 -19.90
CA ASP A 9 4.41 9.10 -20.04
C ASP A 9 3.75 9.78 -18.81
N CYS A 10 4.56 10.19 -17.84
CA CYS A 10 4.11 10.84 -16.61
C CYS A 10 3.79 12.33 -16.80
N SER A 11 2.67 12.79 -16.23
CA SER A 11 2.27 14.20 -16.20
C SER A 11 3.14 15.02 -15.25
N SER A 12 3.44 16.26 -15.65
CA SER A 12 4.18 17.26 -14.86
C SER A 12 3.50 17.71 -13.56
N HIS A 13 2.24 17.35 -13.35
CA HIS A 13 1.50 17.56 -12.09
C HIS A 13 1.64 16.38 -11.12
N LEU A 14 2.58 15.48 -11.37
CA LEU A 14 3.09 14.49 -10.44
C LEU A 14 4.60 14.63 -10.42
N THR A 15 5.19 14.39 -9.26
CA THR A 15 6.64 14.48 -9.09
C THR A 15 7.32 13.26 -9.67
N LEU A 16 8.59 13.39 -10.06
CA LEU A 16 9.36 12.26 -10.57
C LEU A 16 9.46 11.15 -9.52
N GLY A 17 9.58 11.49 -8.24
CA GLY A 17 9.52 10.54 -7.12
C GLY A 17 8.17 9.81 -7.05
N GLY A 18 7.05 10.51 -7.28
CA GLY A 18 5.72 9.90 -7.33
C GLY A 18 5.56 8.90 -8.47
N CYS A 19 6.11 9.22 -9.64
CA CYS A 19 6.17 8.28 -10.75
C CYS A 19 7.11 7.11 -10.48
N GLY A 20 8.27 7.36 -9.85
CA GLY A 20 9.20 6.31 -9.43
C GLY A 20 8.54 5.30 -8.49
N CYS A 21 7.90 5.79 -7.42
CA CYS A 21 7.13 4.98 -6.47
C CYS A 21 6.08 4.10 -7.18
N ALA A 22 5.27 4.71 -8.07
CA ALA A 22 4.25 3.95 -8.81
C ALA A 22 4.82 2.87 -9.73
N LEU A 23 5.94 3.15 -10.41
CA LEU A 23 6.63 2.18 -11.26
C LEU A 23 7.29 1.07 -10.45
N SER A 24 7.79 1.36 -9.24
CA SER A 24 8.30 0.36 -8.30
C SER A 24 7.20 -0.62 -7.87
N HIS A 25 6.01 -0.12 -7.49
CA HIS A 25 4.88 -1.01 -7.20
C HIS A 25 4.44 -1.81 -8.42
N ARG A 26 4.38 -1.19 -9.60
CA ARG A 26 4.11 -1.91 -10.86
C ARG A 26 5.05 -3.09 -11.03
N LYS A 27 6.36 -2.86 -10.85
CA LYS A 27 7.38 -3.90 -10.99
C LYS A 27 7.22 -5.01 -9.95
N ALA A 28 6.86 -4.67 -8.71
CA ALA A 28 6.55 -5.66 -7.69
C ALA A 28 5.34 -6.52 -8.07
N TRP A 29 4.29 -5.92 -8.63
CA TRP A 29 3.10 -6.64 -9.11
C TRP A 29 3.42 -7.54 -10.30
N GLU A 30 4.19 -7.07 -11.29
CA GLU A 30 4.65 -7.88 -12.42
C GLU A 30 5.45 -9.10 -11.92
N THR A 31 6.38 -8.87 -10.99
CA THR A 31 7.18 -9.93 -10.36
C THR A 31 6.30 -10.99 -9.68
N LEU A 32 5.28 -10.58 -8.91
CA LEU A 32 4.33 -11.53 -8.33
C LEU A 32 3.56 -12.31 -9.40
N VAL A 33 3.10 -11.64 -10.45
CA VAL A 33 2.33 -12.26 -11.53
C VAL A 33 3.13 -13.31 -12.30
N GLU A 34 4.42 -13.05 -12.52
CA GLU A 34 5.37 -13.93 -13.20
C GLU A 34 5.90 -15.07 -12.31
N SER A 35 5.87 -14.89 -10.98
CA SER A 35 6.30 -15.91 -10.02
C SER A 35 5.33 -17.09 -9.90
N THR A 36 5.71 -18.15 -9.17
CA THR A 36 4.81 -19.24 -8.76
C THR A 36 3.97 -18.91 -7.51
N SER A 37 4.31 -17.85 -6.78
CA SER A 37 3.65 -17.44 -5.53
C SER A 37 2.19 -17.03 -5.74
N ARG A 38 1.33 -17.27 -4.73
CA ARG A 38 -0.10 -16.89 -4.80
C ARG A 38 -0.37 -15.46 -4.33
N TRP A 39 0.54 -14.92 -3.54
CA TRP A 39 0.47 -13.59 -2.94
C TRP A 39 1.90 -13.07 -2.70
N ALA A 40 2.03 -11.78 -2.39
CA ALA A 40 3.27 -11.16 -1.93
C ALA A 40 2.99 -10.22 -0.75
N LEU A 41 4.01 -10.07 0.11
CA LEU A 41 4.15 -8.94 1.02
C LEU A 41 4.98 -7.87 0.30
N ILE A 42 4.45 -6.66 0.18
CA ILE A 42 5.14 -5.52 -0.43
C ILE A 42 5.47 -4.54 0.69
N LEU A 43 6.73 -4.14 0.75
CA LEU A 43 7.31 -3.22 1.70
C LEU A 43 8.06 -2.14 0.93
N GLU A 44 7.84 -0.88 1.26
CA GLU A 44 8.74 0.22 0.87
C GLU A 44 9.99 0.21 1.77
N ASP A 45 11.09 0.75 1.27
CA ASP A 45 12.38 0.79 1.97
C ASP A 45 12.48 1.88 3.05
N ASP A 46 11.51 2.80 3.08
CA ASP A 46 11.40 3.90 4.02
C ASP A 46 10.55 3.59 5.27
N LEU A 47 10.19 2.32 5.49
CA LEU A 47 9.45 1.87 6.67
C LEU A 47 10.19 2.23 7.96
N THR A 48 9.52 3.00 8.82
CA THR A 48 10.09 3.45 10.11
C THR A 48 9.80 2.53 11.30
N GLY A 49 8.82 1.63 11.17
CA GLY A 49 8.37 0.79 12.28
C GLY A 49 7.90 -0.59 11.83
N VAL A 50 8.31 -1.61 12.57
CA VAL A 50 7.90 -3.00 12.42
C VAL A 50 7.57 -3.52 13.82
N CYS A 51 6.42 -4.19 13.98
CA CYS A 51 6.02 -4.70 15.29
C CYS A 51 6.93 -5.84 15.78
N GLU A 52 6.94 -6.08 17.08
CA GLU A 52 7.63 -7.23 17.66
C GLU A 52 6.99 -8.54 17.17
N GLN A 53 7.82 -9.57 16.96
CA GLN A 53 7.38 -10.88 16.49
C GLN A 53 6.59 -10.78 15.18
N PHE A 54 7.02 -9.93 14.24
CA PHE A 54 6.32 -9.62 13.00
C PHE A 54 5.77 -10.85 12.28
N ASP A 55 6.58 -11.90 12.12
CA ASP A 55 6.15 -13.15 11.46
C ASP A 55 4.96 -13.80 12.17
N ASP A 56 5.00 -13.90 13.50
CA ASP A 56 3.91 -14.44 14.30
C ASP A 56 2.65 -13.56 14.24
N GLN A 57 2.80 -12.24 14.14
CA GLN A 57 1.67 -11.32 14.00
C GLN A 57 1.08 -11.40 12.59
N LEU A 58 1.93 -11.54 11.57
CA LEU A 58 1.52 -11.68 10.18
C LEU A 58 0.75 -13.00 9.97
N ASP A 59 1.18 -14.08 10.60
CA ASP A 59 0.46 -15.36 10.59
C ASP A 59 -0.95 -15.23 11.19
N ARG A 60 -1.10 -14.45 12.27
CA ARG A 60 -2.44 -14.15 12.84
C ARG A 60 -3.31 -13.36 11.87
N VAL A 61 -2.74 -12.38 11.16
CA VAL A 61 -3.45 -11.65 10.09
C VAL A 61 -3.90 -12.62 8.99
N PHE A 62 -3.02 -13.51 8.54
CA PHE A 62 -3.33 -14.51 7.51
C PHE A 62 -4.46 -15.46 7.92
N GLN A 63 -4.49 -15.89 9.18
CA GLN A 63 -5.55 -16.76 9.70
C GLN A 63 -6.94 -16.10 9.68
N LEU A 64 -7.01 -14.76 9.69
CA LEU A 64 -8.27 -14.01 9.61
C LEU A 64 -8.67 -13.63 8.18
N LEU A 65 -7.77 -13.74 7.19
CA LEU A 65 -8.07 -13.41 5.80
C LEU A 65 -8.98 -14.48 5.18
N PRO A 66 -10.08 -14.10 4.49
CA PRO A 66 -10.92 -15.06 3.78
C PRO A 66 -10.17 -15.62 2.57
N ALA A 67 -10.53 -16.81 2.09
CA ALA A 67 -9.82 -17.48 1.00
C ALA A 67 -9.71 -16.67 -0.31
N ASP A 68 -10.66 -15.77 -0.55
CA ASP A 68 -10.79 -14.92 -1.74
C ASP A 68 -10.34 -13.46 -1.51
N TRP A 69 -9.51 -13.22 -0.49
CA TRP A 69 -8.94 -11.90 -0.24
C TRP A 69 -8.13 -11.36 -1.43
N SER A 70 -8.19 -10.04 -1.61
CA SER A 70 -7.52 -9.31 -2.69
C SER A 70 -6.27 -8.58 -2.20
N ILE A 71 -6.44 -7.75 -1.18
CA ILE A 71 -5.37 -6.92 -0.59
C ILE A 71 -5.62 -6.77 0.92
N CYS A 72 -4.55 -6.70 1.71
CA CYS A 72 -4.64 -6.36 3.13
C CYS A 72 -3.55 -5.35 3.52
N TYR A 73 -3.95 -4.17 3.96
CA TYR A 73 -3.04 -3.16 4.50
C TYR A 73 -2.58 -3.58 5.90
N LEU A 74 -1.26 -3.51 6.14
CA LEU A 74 -0.65 -3.83 7.45
C LEU A 74 -0.38 -2.58 8.30
N GLY A 75 -0.72 -1.43 7.75
CA GLY A 75 -0.84 -0.13 8.38
C GLY A 75 -1.17 0.94 7.33
N PHE A 76 -1.44 2.16 7.79
CA PHE A 76 -1.76 3.34 6.96
C PHE A 76 -1.45 4.62 7.75
N HIS A 77 -1.62 5.82 7.19
CA HIS A 77 -1.06 7.03 7.84
C HIS A 77 -1.73 7.48 9.15
N SER A 78 -2.92 6.96 9.52
CA SER A 78 -3.69 7.46 10.66
C SER A 78 -3.80 6.51 11.86
N GLY A 79 -2.92 5.52 11.97
CA GLY A 79 -2.92 4.59 13.11
C GLY A 79 -1.57 4.45 13.81
N LYS A 80 -1.43 3.36 14.59
CA LYS A 80 -0.31 3.11 15.48
C LYS A 80 0.14 1.66 15.38
N LEU A 81 1.46 1.49 15.44
CA LEU A 81 2.09 0.18 15.60
C LEU A 81 1.51 -0.55 16.82
N LEU A 82 1.33 -1.86 16.66
CA LEU A 82 0.98 -2.77 17.74
C LEU A 82 1.96 -2.56 18.91
N GLN A 83 1.43 -2.46 20.12
CA GLN A 83 2.26 -2.20 21.30
C GLN A 83 3.24 -3.35 21.55
N PRO A 84 4.47 -3.08 22.02
CA PRO A 84 5.42 -4.11 22.44
C PRO A 84 4.78 -5.12 23.41
N GLY A 85 5.07 -6.41 23.22
CA GLY A 85 4.47 -7.51 23.98
C GLY A 85 2.98 -7.78 23.74
N ALA A 86 2.28 -6.98 22.92
CA ALA A 86 0.91 -7.28 22.51
C ALA A 86 0.87 -8.28 21.33
N GLN A 87 -0.28 -8.90 21.14
CA GLN A 87 -0.57 -9.75 19.99
C GLN A 87 -1.69 -9.13 19.18
N PHE A 88 -1.62 -9.26 17.87
CA PHE A 88 -2.71 -8.91 16.96
C PHE A 88 -3.95 -9.75 17.31
N LYS A 89 -5.09 -9.09 17.48
CA LYS A 89 -6.37 -9.70 17.85
C LYS A 89 -7.43 -9.51 16.76
N GLY A 90 -7.28 -8.49 15.93
CA GLY A 90 -8.28 -8.12 14.94
C GLY A 90 -9.59 -7.63 15.59
N PRO A 91 -10.73 -7.73 14.90
CA PRO A 91 -10.90 -8.31 13.57
C PRO A 91 -10.24 -7.45 12.48
N LEU A 92 -10.04 -8.02 11.30
CA LEU A 92 -9.72 -7.24 10.11
C LEU A 92 -10.90 -6.34 9.76
N LYS A 93 -10.61 -5.09 9.40
CA LYS A 93 -11.60 -4.14 8.90
C LYS A 93 -11.67 -4.28 7.38
N GLN A 94 -12.85 -4.62 6.86
CA GLN A 94 -13.09 -4.61 5.42
C GLN A 94 -13.19 -3.15 4.93
N LEU A 95 -12.49 -2.85 3.84
CA LEU A 95 -12.54 -1.55 3.20
C LEU A 95 -13.77 -1.42 2.32
N ARG A 96 -14.48 -0.29 2.46
CA ARG A 96 -15.62 0.08 1.62
C ARG A 96 -15.35 1.43 0.98
N ALA A 97 -15.88 1.64 -0.22
CA ALA A 97 -15.80 2.94 -0.90
C ALA A 97 -16.35 4.11 -0.05
N THR A 98 -17.25 3.83 0.89
CA THR A 98 -17.83 4.82 1.82
C THR A 98 -16.95 5.16 3.02
N ASP A 99 -15.91 4.36 3.30
CA ASP A 99 -15.07 4.51 4.51
C ASP A 99 -14.05 5.65 4.38
N GLY A 100 -14.04 6.35 3.24
CA GLY A 100 -13.04 7.34 2.90
C GLY A 100 -11.76 6.71 2.35
N TRP A 101 -10.87 7.58 1.88
CA TRP A 101 -9.55 7.19 1.40
C TRP A 101 -8.67 6.77 2.58
N LEU A 102 -8.04 5.59 2.49
CA LEU A 102 -6.96 5.18 3.39
C LEU A 102 -5.63 5.43 2.68
N PRO A 103 -4.94 6.54 3.00
CA PRO A 103 -3.65 6.85 2.40
C PRO A 103 -2.54 5.97 3.00
N GLY A 104 -1.56 5.61 2.17
CA GLY A 104 -0.41 4.78 2.55
C GLY A 104 -0.38 3.43 1.85
N LEU A 105 0.67 3.20 1.05
CA LEU A 105 0.92 1.95 0.32
C LEU A 105 2.32 1.35 0.64
N TRP A 106 2.90 1.73 1.77
CA TRP A 106 4.25 1.32 2.19
C TRP A 106 4.35 -0.10 2.76
N GLY A 107 3.24 -0.74 3.11
CA GLY A 107 3.27 -2.07 3.75
C GLY A 107 1.95 -2.83 3.62
N TYR A 108 1.88 -3.79 2.71
CA TYR A 108 0.64 -4.51 2.42
C TYR A 108 0.84 -5.91 1.85
N LEU A 109 -0.14 -6.77 2.08
CA LEU A 109 -0.30 -8.05 1.41
C LEU A 109 -1.13 -7.87 0.15
N ILE A 110 -0.78 -8.55 -0.94
CA ILE A 110 -1.57 -8.56 -2.18
C ILE A 110 -1.63 -9.96 -2.79
N SER A 111 -2.83 -10.37 -3.23
CA SER A 111 -3.01 -11.61 -3.98
C SER A 111 -2.57 -11.44 -5.44
N LYS A 112 -2.13 -12.53 -6.08
CA LYS A 112 -1.80 -12.54 -7.52
C LYS A 112 -2.99 -12.11 -8.38
N GLY A 113 -4.22 -12.43 -7.98
CA GLY A 113 -5.44 -12.02 -8.68
C GLY A 113 -5.62 -10.50 -8.67
N CYS A 114 -5.44 -9.88 -7.50
CA CYS A 114 -5.50 -8.42 -7.34
C CYS A 114 -4.36 -7.72 -8.10
N ALA A 115 -3.13 -8.23 -8.01
CA ALA A 115 -1.98 -7.69 -8.75
C ALA A 115 -2.23 -7.68 -10.28
N ARG A 116 -2.76 -8.77 -10.84
CA ARG A 116 -3.18 -8.82 -12.26
C ARG A 116 -4.24 -7.79 -12.60
N GLN A 117 -5.18 -7.55 -11.69
CA GLN A 117 -6.23 -6.55 -11.91
C GLN A 117 -5.63 -5.14 -11.91
N LEU A 118 -4.78 -4.80 -10.94
CA LEU A 118 -4.14 -3.49 -10.85
C LEU A 118 -3.26 -3.22 -12.07
N LEU A 119 -2.47 -4.18 -12.53
CA LEU A 119 -1.66 -4.02 -13.75
C LEU A 119 -2.49 -3.70 -15.00
N ARG A 120 -3.70 -4.26 -15.11
CA ARG A 120 -4.60 -4.02 -16.26
C ARG A 120 -5.39 -2.72 -16.16
N GLN A 121 -5.65 -2.25 -14.94
CA GLN A 121 -6.68 -1.22 -14.72
C GLN A 121 -6.14 0.07 -14.11
N ALA A 122 -5.10 -0.02 -13.29
CA ALA A 122 -4.53 1.13 -12.62
C ALA A 122 -3.76 2.02 -13.60
N PHE A 123 -3.08 1.43 -14.60
CA PHE A 123 -2.29 2.20 -15.56
C PHE A 123 -3.06 2.52 -16.84
N PRO A 124 -2.93 3.76 -17.35
CA PRO A 124 -2.24 4.88 -16.72
C PRO A 124 -3.04 5.47 -15.53
N MET A 125 -2.40 5.79 -14.40
CA MET A 125 -3.08 6.24 -13.16
C MET A 125 -3.41 7.73 -13.24
N ALA A 126 -4.46 8.22 -12.59
CA ALA A 126 -4.84 9.64 -12.61
C ALA A 126 -4.41 10.42 -11.34
N ALA A 127 -3.84 9.70 -10.36
CA ALA A 127 -3.40 10.18 -9.06
C ALA A 127 -2.15 9.40 -8.59
N GLN A 128 -1.66 9.70 -7.39
CA GLN A 128 -0.61 8.90 -6.73
C GLN A 128 -1.08 7.45 -6.57
N VAL A 129 -0.11 6.53 -6.56
CA VAL A 129 -0.37 5.08 -6.59
C VAL A 129 -1.21 4.59 -5.42
N ASP A 130 -0.99 5.15 -4.22
CA ASP A 130 -1.75 4.83 -3.02
C ASP A 130 -3.23 5.24 -3.13
N THR A 131 -3.49 6.42 -3.69
CA THR A 131 -4.83 6.93 -4.00
C THR A 131 -5.51 6.04 -5.03
N GLU A 132 -4.82 5.74 -6.13
CA GLU A 132 -5.35 4.95 -7.22
C GLU A 132 -5.70 3.52 -6.77
N VAL A 133 -4.81 2.87 -6.02
CA VAL A 133 -5.04 1.53 -5.47
C VAL A 133 -6.19 1.57 -4.46
N GLY A 134 -6.15 2.49 -3.49
CA GLY A 134 -7.19 2.63 -2.46
C GLY A 134 -8.59 2.81 -3.04
N CYS A 135 -8.74 3.69 -4.04
CA CYS A 135 -10.02 3.90 -4.74
C CYS A 135 -10.51 2.64 -5.46
N ARG A 136 -9.63 1.86 -6.09
CA ARG A 136 -10.03 0.67 -6.86
C ARG A 136 -10.35 -0.52 -5.99
N VAL A 137 -9.55 -0.75 -4.95
CA VAL A 137 -9.71 -1.93 -4.09
C VAL A 137 -10.90 -1.75 -3.14
N SER A 138 -11.23 -0.53 -2.72
CA SER A 138 -12.40 -0.25 -1.87
C SER A 138 -13.75 -0.40 -2.58
N GLN A 139 -13.77 -0.42 -3.92
CA GLN A 139 -14.98 -0.65 -4.72
C GLN A 139 -15.40 -2.13 -4.77
N LYS A 140 -14.56 -3.05 -4.28
CA LYS A 140 -14.80 -4.49 -4.36
C LYS A 140 -14.66 -5.14 -2.98
N PRO A 141 -15.40 -6.22 -2.71
CA PRO A 141 -15.13 -7.04 -1.53
C PRO A 141 -13.74 -7.69 -1.63
N GLY A 142 -13.20 -8.11 -0.49
CA GLY A 142 -11.88 -8.76 -0.42
C GLY A 142 -10.73 -7.82 -0.08
N SER A 143 -11.00 -6.54 0.19
CA SER A 143 -10.00 -5.56 0.61
C SER A 143 -10.08 -5.34 2.11
N PHE A 144 -8.96 -5.50 2.80
CA PHE A 144 -8.90 -5.47 4.26
C PHE A 144 -7.82 -4.53 4.77
N THR A 145 -7.93 -4.16 6.04
CA THR A 145 -6.85 -3.55 6.81
C THR A 145 -6.86 -4.08 8.22
N VAL A 146 -5.69 -4.11 8.85
CA VAL A 146 -5.55 -4.21 10.30
C VAL A 146 -6.18 -2.97 10.98
N PRO A 147 -6.68 -3.08 12.23
CA PRO A 147 -7.28 -1.95 12.92
C PRO A 147 -6.22 -0.91 13.34
N GLU A 148 -6.64 0.35 13.50
CA GLU A 148 -5.80 1.54 13.71
C GLU A 148 -4.82 1.49 14.90
N LYS A 149 -4.98 0.53 15.82
CA LYS A 149 -4.13 0.39 17.02
C LYS A 149 -3.31 -0.90 17.04
N GLU A 150 -3.38 -1.68 15.97
CA GLU A 150 -2.72 -2.97 15.84
C GLU A 150 -1.95 -3.07 14.51
N PHE A 151 -1.30 -1.98 14.09
CA PHE A 151 -0.50 -2.04 12.87
C PHE A 151 0.70 -2.95 13.06
N LEU A 152 1.02 -3.70 12.02
CA LEU A 152 2.23 -4.52 11.99
C LEU A 152 3.41 -3.72 11.44
N LEU A 153 3.14 -2.71 10.62
CA LEU A 153 4.12 -1.85 9.97
C LEU A 153 3.72 -0.38 10.18
N PHE A 154 4.68 0.55 10.15
CA PHE A 154 4.42 1.98 10.29
C PHE A 154 5.40 2.83 9.49
N SER A 155 4.87 3.79 8.74
CA SER A 155 5.64 4.92 8.20
C SER A 155 4.86 6.23 8.39
N PRO A 156 5.49 7.31 8.90
CA PRO A 156 4.85 8.62 8.99
C PRO A 156 4.52 9.17 7.59
N PRO A 157 3.53 10.07 7.47
CA PRO A 157 3.30 10.78 6.21
C PRO A 157 4.55 11.52 5.73
N THR A 158 4.75 11.59 4.42
CA THR A 158 5.92 12.22 3.79
C THR A 158 6.07 13.70 4.20
N GLU A 159 4.97 14.40 4.47
CA GLU A 159 4.97 15.79 4.95
C GLU A 159 5.57 15.93 6.35
N SER A 160 5.56 14.84 7.13
CA SER A 160 6.12 14.79 8.48
C SER A 160 7.55 14.24 8.50
N SER A 161 7.92 13.34 7.57
CA SER A 161 9.25 12.72 7.53
C SER A 161 10.34 13.67 7.04
N ARG A 162 9.98 14.71 6.26
CA ARG A 162 10.93 15.66 5.64
C ARG A 162 12.03 14.95 4.83
N ASP A 163 11.66 13.83 4.20
CA ASP A 163 12.58 13.08 3.35
C ASP A 163 13.07 13.96 2.18
N THR A 164 14.32 13.85 1.79
CA THR A 164 14.86 14.63 0.66
C THR A 164 14.36 14.12 -0.70
N ASP A 165 13.80 12.91 -0.77
CA ASP A 165 13.10 12.37 -1.94
C ASP A 165 11.59 12.69 -1.94
N VAL A 166 11.19 13.76 -1.22
CA VAL A 166 9.79 14.20 -1.18
C VAL A 166 9.26 14.27 -2.60
N GLN A 167 8.03 13.78 -2.74
CA GLN A 167 7.19 14.03 -3.90
C GLN A 167 6.83 15.53 -3.93
N THR A 168 7.84 16.41 -4.00
CA THR A 168 7.75 17.86 -3.89
C THR A 168 7.58 18.44 -5.27
N PHE A 169 6.53 19.24 -5.45
CA PHE A 169 6.35 19.96 -6.70
C PHE A 169 7.51 20.94 -6.88
N GLN A 170 7.89 21.24 -8.13
CA GLN A 170 8.95 22.21 -8.42
C GLN A 170 8.70 23.59 -7.80
N HIS A 171 7.44 23.94 -7.50
CA HIS A 171 7.07 25.16 -6.77
C HIS A 171 7.54 25.15 -5.31
N ASP A 172 7.57 23.98 -4.67
CA ASP A 172 7.82 23.83 -3.23
C ASP A 172 9.31 23.76 -2.87
N MET A 173 10.18 23.78 -3.89
CA MET A 173 11.65 23.85 -3.75
C MET A 173 12.19 25.30 -3.76
N ARG A 174 11.38 26.29 -3.36
CA ARG A 174 11.78 27.72 -3.28
C ARG A 174 12.01 28.18 -1.85
#